data_AF-A0A6P0Q5D6-F1
#
_entry.id   AF-A0A6P0Q5D6-F1
#
_cell.length_a   1.000
_cell.length_b   1.000
_cell.length_c   1.000
_cell.angle_alpha   90.00
_cell.angle_beta   90.00
_cell.angle_gamma   90.00
#
_symmetry.space_group_name_H-M   'P 1'
#
loop_
_entity.id
_entity.type
_entity.pdbx_description
1 polymer ?
#
loop_
_entity_poly.entity_id
_entity_poly.type
_entity_poly.pdbx_seq_one_letter_code
_entity_poly.pdbx_strand_id
1 'polypeptide(L)' 'MPQKTAPKTIRTDKWRIAPTSEQKQYLLNTVQEYRRLCRFLVTVVCTHWVDLGTLSNNNLVPAVENADQSYTN' A
#
# COMPACT_ATOMS: atom_id res chain seq x y z
N MET A 1 44.57 4.12 27.27
CA MET A 1 43.85 2.96 26.67
C MET A 1 42.48 3.47 26.20
N PRO A 2 42.14 3.38 24.90
CA PRO A 2 40.85 3.87 24.42
C PRO A 2 39.73 2.88 24.82
N GLN A 3 38.74 3.36 25.55
CA GLN A 3 37.55 2.59 25.92
C GLN A 3 36.66 2.41 24.69
N LYS A 4 36.45 1.15 24.29
CA LYS A 4 35.53 0.76 23.22
C LYS A 4 34.10 0.93 23.73
N THR A 5 33.41 1.97 23.28
CA THR A 5 31.99 2.21 23.57
C THR A 5 31.15 1.05 23.04
N ALA A 6 30.41 0.39 23.93
CA ALA A 6 29.53 -0.72 23.57
C ALA A 6 28.47 -0.24 22.56
N PRO A 7 28.18 -1.01 21.49
CA PRO A 7 27.14 -0.64 20.54
C PRO A 7 25.78 -0.58 21.26
N LYS A 8 25.09 0.56 21.13
CA LYS A 8 23.69 0.73 21.58
C LYS A 8 22.86 -0.38 20.93
N THR A 9 22.58 -1.43 21.70
CA THR A 9 21.71 -2.51 21.27
C THR A 9 20.30 -1.94 21.21
N ILE A 10 19.83 -1.60 20.01
CA ILE A 10 18.42 -1.28 19.79
C ILE A 10 17.65 -2.55 20.14
N ARG A 11 17.01 -2.58 21.30
CA ARG A 11 16.05 -3.65 21.62
C ARG A 11 14.87 -3.47 20.67
N THR A 12 14.91 -4.18 19.54
CA THR A 12 13.70 -4.45 18.79
C THR A 12 12.96 -5.50 19.60
N ASP A 13 12.25 -5.05 20.64
CA ASP A 13 11.32 -5.90 21.35
C ASP A 13 10.39 -6.46 20.28
N LYS A 14 10.51 -7.77 20.01
CA LYS A 14 9.64 -8.44 19.07
C LYS A 14 8.29 -8.48 19.74
N TRP A 15 7.41 -7.53 19.43
CA TRP A 15 6.04 -7.55 19.89
C TRP A 15 5.45 -8.89 19.47
N ARG A 16 5.23 -9.78 20.45
CA ARG A 16 4.59 -11.06 20.24
C ARG A 16 3.12 -10.79 20.03
N ILE A 17 2.76 -10.43 18.80
CA ILE A 17 1.38 -10.40 18.38
C ILE A 17 0.93 -11.86 18.34
N ALA A 18 0.04 -12.25 19.25
CA ALA A 18 -0.63 -13.55 19.25
C ALA A 18 -2.06 -13.34 18.73
N PRO A 19 -2.24 -13.14 17.41
CA PRO A 19 -3.55 -12.86 16.87
C PRO A 19 -4.45 -14.08 17.01
N THR A 20 -5.72 -13.86 17.30
CA THR A 20 -6.72 -14.91 17.15
C THR A 20 -6.83 -15.32 15.67
N SER A 21 -7.36 -16.52 15.40
CA SER A 21 -7.60 -16.97 14.02
C SER A 21 -8.43 -15.96 13.21
N GLU A 22 -9.39 -15.30 13.87
CA GLU A 22 -10.24 -14.27 13.29
C GLU A 22 -9.45 -12.99 12.95
N GLN A 23 -8.61 -12.50 13.87
CA GLN A 23 -7.74 -11.34 13.62
C GLN A 23 -6.77 -11.59 12.47
N LYS A 24 -6.24 -12.81 12.37
CA LYS A 24 -5.41 -13.22 11.23
C LYS A 24 -6.21 -13.20 9.92
N GLN A 25 -7.45 -13.67 9.95
CA GLN A 25 -8.33 -13.65 8.77
C GLN A 25 -8.63 -12.22 8.33
N TYR A 26 -8.96 -11.31 9.25
CA TYR A 26 -9.16 -9.90 8.92
C TYR A 26 -7.92 -9.27 8.30
N LEU A 27 -6.74 -9.53 8.86
CA LEU A 27 -5.49 -9.03 8.29
C LEU A 27 -5.27 -9.55 6.86
N LEU A 28 -5.53 -10.83 6.62
CA LEU A 28 -5.40 -11.43 5.28
C LEU A 28 -6.37 -10.80 4.28
N ASN A 29 -7.63 -10.59 4.68
CA ASN A 29 -8.63 -9.93 3.86
C ASN A 29 -8.21 -8.49 3.52
N THR A 30 -7.77 -7.73 4.51
CA THR A 30 -7.28 -6.36 4.31
C THR A 30 -6.10 -6.32 3.35
N VAL A 31 -5.13 -7.22 3.50
CA VAL A 31 -3.97 -7.32 2.60
C VAL A 31 -4.41 -7.70 1.19
N GLN A 32 -5.40 -8.58 1.05
CA GLN A 32 -5.94 -8.99 -0.24
C GLN A 32 -6.63 -7.83 -0.97
N GLU A 33 -7.50 -7.08 -0.29
CA GLU A 33 -8.19 -5.94 -0.87
C GLU A 33 -7.22 -4.80 -1.20
N TYR A 34 -6.27 -4.51 -0.31
CA TYR A 34 -5.22 -3.52 -0.59
C TYR A 34 -4.40 -3.91 -1.83
N ARG A 35 -4.02 -5.19 -1.97
CA ARG A 35 -3.31 -5.68 -3.16
C ARG A 35 -4.14 -5.64 -4.43
N ARG A 36 -5.47 -5.76 -4.35
CA ARG A 36 -6.36 -5.59 -5.51
C ARG A 36 -6.40 -4.13 -5.93
N LEU A 37 -6.60 -3.22 -4.98
CA LEU A 37 -6.58 -1.78 -5.22
C LEU A 37 -5.26 -1.32 -5.84
N CYS A 38 -4.10 -1.73 -5.28
CA CYS A 38 -2.80 -1.36 -5.84
C CYS A 38 -2.61 -1.88 -7.26
N ARG A 39 -3.05 -3.11 -7.56
CA ARG A 39 -2.96 -3.67 -8.92
C ARG A 39 -3.79 -2.86 -9.90
N PHE A 40 -5.00 -2.49 -9.51
CA PHE A 40 -5.86 -1.64 -10.32
C PHE A 40 -5.21 -0.28 -10.59
N LEU A 41 -4.71 0.41 -9.56
CA LEU A 41 -4.02 1.69 -9.69
C LEU A 41 -2.79 1.60 -10.60
N VAL A 42 -1.98 0.55 -10.46
CA VAL A 42 -0.83 0.32 -11.33
C VAL A 42 -1.25 0.14 -12.78
N THR A 43 -2.33 -0.60 -13.05
CA THR A 43 -2.89 -0.71 -14.40
C THR A 43 -3.27 0.65 -14.96
N VAL A 44 -4.08 1.44 -14.22
CA VAL A 44 -4.53 2.77 -14.65
C VAL A 44 -3.36 3.69 -14.95
N VAL A 45 -2.34 3.71 -14.09
CA VAL A 45 -1.12 4.48 -14.34
C VAL A 45 -0.44 3.94 -15.59
N CYS A 46 -0.13 2.65 -15.68
CA CYS A 46 0.61 2.11 -16.83
C CYS A 46 -0.11 2.23 -18.18
N THR A 47 -1.44 2.20 -18.24
CA THR A 47 -2.20 2.27 -19.49
C THR A 47 -2.64 3.69 -19.86
N HIS A 48 -2.97 4.52 -18.86
CA HIS A 48 -3.57 5.84 -19.09
C HIS A 48 -2.67 7.00 -18.65
N TRP A 49 -1.40 6.77 -18.28
CA TRP A 49 -0.50 7.85 -17.85
C TRP A 49 -0.35 8.98 -18.86
N VAL A 50 -0.39 8.69 -20.16
CA VAL A 50 -0.27 9.73 -21.21
C VAL A 50 -1.43 10.71 -21.14
N ASP A 51 -2.63 10.22 -20.87
CA ASP A 51 -3.84 11.04 -20.73
C ASP A 51 -3.91 11.69 -19.35
N LEU A 52 -3.61 10.94 -18.28
CA LEU A 52 -3.70 11.39 -16.90
C LEU A 52 -2.59 12.36 -16.49
N GLY A 53 -1.36 12.16 -16.99
CA GLY A 53 -0.19 12.97 -16.65
C GLY A 53 -0.26 14.41 -17.16
N THR A 54 -1.20 14.70 -18.07
CA THR A 54 -1.46 16.07 -18.58
C THR A 54 -2.53 16.81 -17.78
N LEU A 55 -3.25 16.11 -16.90
CA LEU A 55 -4.31 16.68 -16.08
C LEU A 55 -3.73 17.36 -14.83
N SER A 56 -4.36 18.45 -14.41
CA SER A 56 -4.06 19.08 -13.13
C SER A 56 -4.60 18.23 -11.97
N ASN A 57 -4.00 18.35 -10.78
CA ASN A 57 -4.38 17.57 -9.59
C ASN A 57 -5.88 17.57 -9.27
N ASN A 58 -6.59 18.67 -9.59
CA ASN A 58 -8.03 18.79 -9.35
C ASN A 58 -8.88 17.88 -10.25
N ASN A 59 -8.37 17.48 -11.42
CA ASN A 59 -9.07 16.67 -12.41
C ASN A 59 -8.55 15.22 -12.46
N LEU A 60 -7.45 14.93 -11.76
CA LEU A 60 -6.75 13.64 -11.82
C LEU A 60 -7.49 12.57 -11.02
N VAL A 61 -7.96 12.90 -9.81
CA VAL A 61 -8.78 12.00 -8.97
C VAL A 61 -10.07 11.56 -9.67
N PRO A 62 -10.92 12.48 -10.17
CA PRO A 62 -12.15 12.06 -10.85
C PRO A 62 -11.88 11.31 -12.16
N ALA A 63 -10.78 11.60 -12.87
CA ALA A 63 -10.42 10.83 -14.07
C ALA A 63 -10.04 9.38 -13.76
N VAL A 64 -9.33 9.14 -12.65
CA VAL A 64 -8.98 7.79 -12.18
C VAL A 64 -10.22 7.03 -11.70
N GLU A 65 -11.15 7.68 -10.99
CA GLU A 65 -12.40 7.05 -10.52
C GLU A 65 -13.31 6.62 -11.68
N ASN A 66 -13.45 7.44 -12.72
CA ASN A 66 -14.21 7.07 -13.92
C ASN A 66 -13.55 5.92 -14.69
N ALA A 67 -12.21 5.84 -14.66
CA ALA A 67 -11.47 4.73 -15.25
C ALA A 67 -11.61 3.42 -14.46
N ASP A 68 -12.10 3.45 -13.21
CA ASP A 68 -12.37 2.26 -12.39
C ASP A 68 -13.73 1.63 -12.71
N GLN A 69 -14.72 2.46 -13.01
CA GLN A 69 -16.07 2.01 -13.39
C GLN A 69 -16.14 1.26 -14.73
N SER A 70 -15.15 1.42 -15.61
CA SER A 70 -15.08 0.70 -16.89
C SER A 70 -14.57 -0.74 -16.75
N TYR A 71 -13.91 -1.10 -15.65
CA TYR A 71 -13.39 -2.47 -15.40
C TYR A 71 -14.27 -3.29 -14.43
N THR A 72 -15.38 -2.73 -13.94
CA THR A 72 -16.32 -3.38 -13.01
C THR A 72 -17.62 -3.87 -13.64
N ASN A 73 -17.74 -3.88 -14.98
CA ASN A 73 -18.84 -4.53 -15.72
C ASN A 73 -18.44 -5.90 -16.29
#